data_AF-A0A5J6WCB8-F1
#
_entry.id   AF-A0A5J6WCB8-F1
#
_cell.length_a   1.000
_cell.length_b   1.000
_cell.length_c   1.000
_cell.angle_alpha   90.00
_cell.angle_beta   90.00
_cell.angle_gamma   90.00
#
_symmetry.space_group_name_H-M   'P 1'
#
loop_
_entity.id
_entity.type
_entity.pdbx_description
1 polymer ?
#
loop_
_entity_poly.entity_id
_entity_poly.type
_entity_poly.pdbx_seq_one_letter_code
_entity_poly.pdbx_strand_id
1 'polypeptide(L)'
;MNAFKNNLIYKSKYTKPLNPILSTQFYIRTYEIDSNATIEIKSEAQYLEQCDKITLTKGKLKSISILAHKNNMDKKGLKTLLKLKNHKDFIYFYENNYIKCCLNFEDKYKREINVMPLFHYHSLLSINKAILNKNKSGDLEFGSSFYISTNHSWKYLNFTKFQKNLNKIKLIYSPYSNKKYYIKMSQNIYDTLQILTNATRLKEFIK
;
A
#
# COMPACT_ATOMS: atom_id res chain seq x y z
N MET A 1 -31.72 6.67 -23.03
CA MET A 1 -32.55 6.31 -21.86
C MET A 1 -32.50 4.80 -21.66
N ASN A 2 -32.26 4.38 -20.42
CA ASN A 2 -32.38 3.02 -19.85
C ASN A 2 -31.40 1.95 -20.36
N ALA A 3 -30.74 1.12 -19.55
CA ALA A 3 -30.65 1.02 -18.10
C ALA A 3 -29.33 0.30 -17.79
N PHE A 4 -28.31 1.00 -17.27
CA PHE A 4 -27.16 0.32 -16.70
C PHE A 4 -27.62 -0.33 -15.40
N LYS A 5 -27.75 -1.66 -15.44
CA LYS A 5 -28.02 -2.49 -14.26
C LYS A 5 -27.03 -2.12 -13.16
N ASN A 6 -27.53 -1.40 -12.16
CA ASN A 6 -26.91 -1.26 -10.85
C ASN A 6 -26.84 -2.66 -10.23
N ASN A 7 -25.82 -3.41 -10.61
CA ASN A 7 -25.37 -4.55 -9.83
C ASN A 7 -24.61 -4.00 -8.62
N LEU A 8 -25.36 -3.40 -7.68
CA LEU A 8 -24.99 -3.32 -6.28
C LEU A 8 -24.96 -4.75 -5.74
N ILE A 9 -23.93 -5.48 -6.15
CA ILE A 9 -23.60 -6.75 -5.55
C ILE A 9 -22.98 -6.40 -4.20
N TYR A 10 -23.83 -6.31 -3.17
CA TYR A 10 -23.43 -6.47 -1.79
C TYR A 10 -22.99 -7.93 -1.59
N LYS A 11 -21.83 -8.32 -2.14
CA LYS A 11 -21.20 -9.63 -1.87
C LYS A 11 -20.30 -9.49 -0.65
N SER A 12 -20.92 -9.43 0.53
CA SER A 12 -20.28 -9.74 1.80
C SER A 12 -20.17 -11.25 2.00
N LYS A 13 -19.46 -11.96 1.09
CA LYS A 13 -19.21 -13.41 1.29
C LYS A 13 -17.74 -13.83 1.20
N TYR A 14 -16.83 -12.98 0.72
CA TYR A 14 -15.40 -13.34 0.64
C TYR A 14 -14.38 -12.22 0.91
N THR A 15 -14.80 -11.01 1.28
CA THR A 15 -13.82 -10.04 1.81
C THR A 15 -13.52 -10.40 3.25
N LYS A 16 -12.48 -11.22 3.48
CA LYS A 16 -11.86 -11.27 4.81
C LYS A 16 -11.53 -9.83 5.20
N PRO A 17 -11.97 -9.34 6.36
CA PRO A 17 -11.65 -7.97 6.76
C PRO A 17 -10.13 -7.84 6.82
N LEU A 18 -9.59 -6.77 6.22
CA LEU A 18 -8.22 -6.33 6.53
C LEU A 18 -8.07 -6.30 8.06
N ASN A 19 -6.88 -6.69 8.55
CA ASN A 19 -6.52 -6.87 9.96
C ASN A 19 -7.51 -6.22 10.95
N PRO A 20 -8.14 -7.00 11.87
CA PRO A 20 -9.03 -6.48 12.90
C PRO A 20 -8.51 -5.23 13.64
N ILE A 21 -7.20 -5.12 13.86
CA ILE A 21 -6.55 -3.98 14.50
C ILE A 21 -6.71 -2.69 13.68
N LEU A 22 -6.70 -2.76 12.34
CA LEU A 22 -6.97 -1.58 11.51
C LEU A 22 -8.44 -1.20 11.55
N SER A 23 -9.33 -2.19 11.64
CA SER A 23 -10.77 -1.96 11.67
C SER A 23 -11.26 -1.29 12.96
N THR A 24 -10.46 -1.27 14.04
CA THR A 24 -10.79 -0.51 15.26
C THR A 24 -10.58 0.99 15.06
N GLN A 25 -9.46 1.39 14.44
CA GLN A 25 -9.04 2.79 14.29
C GLN A 25 -9.53 3.46 13.00
N PHE A 26 -9.82 2.68 11.97
CA PHE A 26 -10.13 3.18 10.63
C PHE A 26 -11.48 2.69 10.14
N TYR A 27 -12.17 3.55 9.40
CA TYR A 27 -13.11 3.09 8.39
C TYR A 27 -12.30 2.65 7.16
N ILE A 28 -12.64 1.49 6.56
CA ILE A 28 -11.88 0.92 5.44
C ILE A 28 -12.81 0.68 4.25
N ARG A 29 -12.39 1.09 3.05
CA ARG A 29 -13.03 0.72 1.78
C ARG A 29 -11.99 0.22 0.79
N THR A 30 -12.24 -0.96 0.24
CA THR A 30 -11.33 -1.61 -0.70
C THR A 30 -11.84 -1.49 -2.13
N TYR A 31 -10.95 -1.09 -3.04
CA TYR A 31 -11.21 -0.95 -4.47
C TYR A 31 -10.38 -2.00 -5.21
N GLU A 32 -11.06 -2.92 -5.89
CA GLU A 32 -10.40 -3.85 -6.81
C GLU A 32 -9.80 -3.09 -7.98
N ILE A 33 -8.60 -3.48 -8.40
CA ILE A 33 -7.91 -2.89 -9.53
C ILE A 33 -7.40 -3.98 -10.46
N ASP A 34 -7.49 -3.74 -11.76
CA ASP A 34 -6.80 -4.55 -12.75
C ASP A 34 -5.39 -4.00 -12.92
N SER A 35 -4.43 -4.60 -12.22
CA SER A 35 -3.03 -4.17 -12.25
C SER A 35 -2.11 -5.36 -12.45
N ASN A 36 -1.12 -5.20 -13.33
CA ASN A 36 -0.02 -6.16 -13.48
C ASN A 36 1.17 -5.86 -12.55
N ALA A 37 0.98 -4.98 -11.55
CA ALA A 37 1.99 -4.70 -10.56
C ALA A 37 2.23 -5.93 -9.67
N THR A 38 3.50 -6.21 -9.37
CA THR A 38 3.93 -7.32 -8.53
C THR A 38 4.87 -6.84 -7.43
N ILE A 39 4.89 -7.58 -6.33
CA ILE A 39 5.81 -7.39 -5.21
C ILE A 39 6.52 -8.69 -4.90
N GLU A 40 7.76 -8.57 -4.43
CA GLU A 40 8.55 -9.62 -3.81
C GLU A 40 9.17 -9.08 -2.52
N ILE A 41 8.91 -9.73 -1.40
CA ILE A 41 9.51 -9.40 -0.11
C ILE A 41 10.39 -10.57 0.31
N LYS A 42 11.64 -10.27 0.69
CA LYS A 42 12.58 -11.29 1.17
C LYS A 42 13.36 -10.76 2.37
N SER A 43 13.58 -11.64 3.34
CA SER A 43 14.63 -11.50 4.35
C SER A 43 15.88 -12.25 3.87
N GLU A 44 17.00 -11.55 3.73
CA GLU A 44 18.32 -12.17 3.59
C GLU A 44 18.89 -12.37 5.02
N ALA A 45 18.50 -13.44 5.70
CA ALA A 45 19.19 -13.84 6.92
C ALA A 45 20.46 -14.61 6.53
N GLN A 46 21.62 -14.12 6.98
CA GLN A 46 22.92 -14.80 6.78
C GLN A 46 23.38 -15.59 8.02
N TYR A 47 22.57 -15.67 9.08
CA TYR A 47 22.91 -16.41 10.29
C TYR A 47 21.82 -17.42 10.65
N LEU A 48 22.28 -18.65 10.93
CA LEU A 48 21.53 -19.68 11.64
C LEU A 48 20.96 -19.05 12.93
N GLU A 49 19.69 -19.36 13.24
CA GLU A 49 18.99 -19.07 14.52
C GLU A 49 18.10 -17.82 14.66
N GLN A 50 17.91 -16.94 13.67
CA GLN A 50 16.83 -15.93 13.77
C GLN A 50 15.53 -16.39 13.09
N CYS A 51 14.57 -16.81 13.91
CA CYS A 51 13.18 -17.20 13.55
C CYS A 51 12.31 -16.07 12.97
N ASP A 52 12.90 -14.98 12.51
CA ASP A 52 12.18 -13.83 11.96
C ASP A 52 12.01 -13.99 10.44
N LYS A 53 11.50 -15.15 10.02
CA LYS A 53 11.44 -15.57 8.62
C LYS A 53 10.28 -14.89 7.90
N ILE A 54 10.50 -13.69 7.34
CA ILE A 54 9.74 -13.35 6.12
C ILE A 54 10.26 -14.29 5.04
N THR A 55 9.57 -15.41 4.84
CA THR A 55 9.79 -16.32 3.71
C THR A 55 9.62 -15.51 2.42
N LEU A 56 10.40 -15.81 1.38
CA LEU A 56 10.24 -15.19 0.07
C LEU A 56 8.77 -15.20 -0.34
N THR A 57 8.15 -14.03 -0.36
CA THR A 57 6.73 -13.90 -0.65
C THR A 57 6.56 -13.03 -1.88
N LYS A 58 5.88 -13.55 -2.89
CA LYS A 58 5.61 -12.87 -4.16
C LYS A 58 4.11 -12.71 -4.34
N GLY A 59 3.65 -11.53 -4.72
CA GLY A 59 2.23 -11.27 -4.94
C GLY A 59 1.95 -10.34 -6.11
N LYS A 60 0.74 -10.43 -6.66
CA LYS A 60 0.19 -9.50 -7.66
C LYS A 60 -0.74 -8.52 -6.96
N LEU A 61 -0.67 -7.24 -7.30
CA LEU A 61 -1.55 -6.21 -6.75
C LEU A 61 -2.98 -6.49 -7.20
N LYS A 62 -3.90 -6.63 -6.24
CA LYS A 62 -5.30 -6.98 -6.49
C LYS A 62 -6.25 -5.84 -6.15
N SER A 63 -5.94 -5.10 -5.11
CA SER A 63 -6.81 -4.04 -4.64
C SER A 63 -6.04 -3.00 -3.85
N ILE A 64 -6.68 -1.86 -3.66
CA ILE A 64 -6.21 -0.78 -2.81
C ILE A 64 -7.28 -0.53 -1.76
N SER A 65 -6.91 -0.65 -0.49
CA SER A 65 -7.76 -0.19 0.60
C SER A 65 -7.49 1.28 0.85
N ILE A 66 -8.54 2.09 0.99
CA ILE A 66 -8.48 3.45 1.52
C ILE A 66 -9.02 3.41 2.95
N LEU A 67 -8.25 3.96 3.87
CA LEU A 67 -8.50 3.94 5.30
C LEU A 67 -8.70 5.38 5.78
N ALA A 68 -9.78 5.68 6.47
CA ALA A 68 -10.01 7.00 7.06
C ALA A 68 -10.08 6.88 8.58
N HIS A 69 -9.28 7.68 9.30
CA HIS A 69 -9.27 7.65 10.76
C HIS A 69 -10.65 7.99 11.32
N LYS A 70 -11.19 7.13 12.20
CA LYS A 70 -12.52 7.32 12.78
C LYS A 70 -12.61 8.59 13.63
N ASN A 71 -11.55 8.97 14.33
CA ASN A 71 -11.52 10.15 15.20
C ASN A 71 -11.65 11.48 14.44
N ASN A 72 -11.34 11.48 13.14
CA ASN A 72 -11.42 12.66 12.28
C ASN A 72 -12.63 12.60 11.33
N MET A 73 -13.50 11.61 11.52
CA MET A 73 -14.70 11.40 10.71
C MET A 73 -15.93 11.42 11.63
N ASP A 74 -17.04 11.95 11.15
CA ASP A 74 -18.28 12.02 11.92
C ASP A 74 -18.81 10.61 12.29
N LYS A 75 -19.65 10.52 13.34
CA LYS A 75 -20.25 9.23 13.80
C LYS A 75 -21.05 8.48 12.72
N LYS A 76 -21.35 9.12 11.58
CA LYS A 76 -21.94 8.50 10.37
C LYS A 76 -20.89 7.93 9.41
N GLY A 77 -19.66 7.68 9.87
CA GLY A 77 -18.46 7.43 9.08
C GLY A 77 -18.47 6.33 8.01
N LEU A 78 -19.48 5.46 7.95
CA LEU A 78 -19.68 4.54 6.83
C LEU A 78 -20.27 5.22 5.57
N LYS A 79 -21.20 6.18 5.75
CA LYS A 79 -21.69 7.02 4.63
C LYS A 79 -20.58 7.95 4.11
N THR A 80 -19.60 8.23 4.95
CA THR A 80 -18.53 9.20 4.73
C THR A 80 -17.37 8.62 3.90
N LEU A 81 -17.18 7.29 3.82
CA LEU A 81 -16.25 6.67 2.86
C LEU A 81 -16.78 6.65 1.42
N LEU A 82 -18.10 6.44 1.25
CA LEU A 82 -18.79 6.55 -0.04
C LEU A 82 -18.83 8.00 -0.54
N LYS A 83 -18.85 8.96 0.39
CA LYS A 83 -18.81 10.40 0.12
C LYS A 83 -17.42 11.01 0.32
N LEU A 84 -16.37 10.21 0.53
CA LEU A 84 -15.05 10.74 0.87
C LEU A 84 -14.54 11.65 -0.25
N LYS A 85 -14.77 11.26 -1.51
CA LYS A 85 -14.50 12.08 -2.68
C LYS A 85 -15.26 13.42 -2.71
N ASN A 86 -16.35 13.56 -1.99
CA ASN A 86 -17.15 14.78 -1.89
C ASN A 86 -16.91 15.52 -0.57
N HIS A 87 -15.98 15.05 0.27
CA HIS A 87 -15.64 15.72 1.51
C HIS A 87 -14.94 17.05 1.19
N LYS A 88 -15.46 18.16 1.72
CA LYS A 88 -14.89 19.51 1.49
C LYS A 88 -13.41 19.58 1.89
N ASP A 89 -13.06 18.93 3.00
CA ASP A 89 -11.71 18.96 3.57
C ASP A 89 -10.85 17.76 3.13
N PHE A 90 -11.18 17.09 2.01
CA PHE A 90 -10.46 15.89 1.56
C PHE A 90 -8.94 16.11 1.45
N ILE A 91 -8.53 17.25 0.86
CA ILE A 91 -7.12 17.60 0.67
C ILE A 91 -6.43 17.73 2.04
N TYR A 92 -7.04 18.48 2.95
CA TYR A 92 -6.55 18.63 4.32
C TYR A 92 -6.40 17.27 5.03
N PHE A 93 -7.37 16.37 4.88
CA PHE A 93 -7.30 15.03 5.50
C PHE A 93 -6.19 14.17 4.90
N TYR A 94 -5.97 14.28 3.59
CA TYR A 94 -4.89 13.61 2.90
C TYR A 94 -3.52 14.11 3.38
N GLU A 95 -3.31 15.43 3.37
CA GLU A 95 -2.04 16.07 3.74
C GLU A 95 -1.66 15.79 5.20
N ASN A 96 -2.65 15.70 6.10
CA ASN A 96 -2.44 15.40 7.51
C ASN A 96 -2.41 13.88 7.82
N ASN A 97 -2.31 13.00 6.83
CA ASN A 97 -2.30 11.53 6.97
C ASN A 97 -3.52 10.95 7.73
N TYR A 98 -4.65 11.65 7.75
CA TYR A 98 -5.91 11.13 8.28
C TYR A 98 -6.57 10.14 7.32
N ILE A 99 -6.18 10.20 6.04
CA ILE A 99 -6.47 9.18 5.03
C ILE A 99 -5.21 8.37 4.77
N LYS A 100 -5.30 7.07 5.03
CA LYS A 100 -4.30 6.06 4.71
C LYS A 100 -4.75 5.12 3.57
N CYS A 101 -3.85 4.30 3.07
CA CYS A 101 -4.00 3.41 1.94
C CYS A 101 -3.17 2.19 2.22
N CYS A 102 -3.67 1.06 1.74
CA CYS A 102 -2.98 -0.20 1.83
C CYS A 102 -3.01 -0.85 0.46
N LEU A 103 -1.84 -1.16 -0.06
CA LEU A 103 -1.67 -1.93 -1.28
C LEU A 103 -1.85 -3.40 -0.92
N ASN A 104 -2.87 -4.04 -1.47
CA ASN A 104 -3.18 -5.43 -1.18
C ASN A 104 -2.74 -6.31 -2.34
N PHE A 105 -1.73 -7.13 -2.10
CA PHE A 105 -1.25 -8.11 -3.05
C PHE A 105 -1.75 -9.49 -2.65
N GLU A 106 -1.90 -10.35 -3.66
CA GLU A 106 -2.29 -11.75 -3.48
C GLU A 106 -1.18 -12.64 -4.06
N ASP A 107 -0.73 -13.62 -3.27
CA ASP A 107 0.22 -14.62 -3.76
C ASP A 107 -0.47 -15.73 -4.57
N LYS A 108 0.32 -16.63 -5.16
CA LYS A 108 -0.22 -17.75 -5.96
C LYS A 108 -1.11 -18.72 -5.17
N TYR A 109 -1.07 -18.68 -3.84
CA TYR A 109 -1.86 -19.50 -2.93
C TYR A 109 -3.04 -18.72 -2.32
N LYS A 110 -3.42 -17.57 -2.90
CA LYS A 110 -4.51 -16.71 -2.41
C LYS A 110 -4.27 -16.14 -1.01
N ARG A 111 -3.01 -16.04 -0.58
CA ARG A 111 -2.65 -15.39 0.68
C ARG A 111 -2.43 -13.90 0.43
N GLU A 112 -2.95 -13.09 1.35
CA GLU A 112 -2.83 -11.64 1.28
C GLU A 112 -1.48 -11.17 1.79
N ILE A 113 -0.96 -10.15 1.10
CA ILE A 113 0.21 -9.38 1.49
C ILE A 113 -0.23 -7.92 1.49
N ASN A 114 -0.26 -7.30 2.66
CA ASN A 114 -0.69 -5.92 2.80
C ASN A 114 0.53 -5.03 2.98
N VAL A 115 0.65 -3.98 2.18
CA VAL A 115 1.73 -2.99 2.30
C VAL A 115 1.09 -1.63 2.56
N MET A 116 1.28 -1.13 3.78
CA MET A 116 0.77 0.16 4.22
C MET A 116 1.95 1.11 4.45
N PRO A 117 2.12 2.18 3.64
CA PRO A 117 3.10 3.21 3.94
C PRO A 117 2.82 3.86 5.30
N LEU A 118 3.87 4.10 6.08
CA LEU A 118 3.75 4.84 7.35
C LEU A 118 3.24 6.26 7.08
N PHE A 119 3.87 6.93 6.11
CA PHE A 119 3.49 8.22 5.57
C PHE A 119 3.22 8.07 4.09
N HIS A 120 1.99 8.41 3.71
CA HIS A 120 1.45 8.25 2.37
C HIS A 120 2.28 8.90 1.30
N TYR A 121 2.46 10.21 1.48
CA TYR A 121 3.14 11.03 0.51
C TYR A 121 4.61 10.62 0.42
N HIS A 122 5.33 10.56 1.55
CA HIS A 122 6.78 10.34 1.53
C HIS A 122 7.18 8.99 0.94
N SER A 123 6.62 7.89 1.45
CA SER A 123 7.12 6.56 1.09
C SER A 123 6.75 6.17 -0.34
N LEU A 124 5.53 6.51 -0.79
CA LEU A 124 5.11 6.21 -2.16
C LEU A 124 5.72 7.18 -3.17
N LEU A 125 5.88 8.46 -2.83
CA LEU A 125 6.50 9.45 -3.72
C LEU A 125 7.99 9.16 -3.94
N SER A 126 8.71 8.81 -2.88
CA SER A 126 10.13 8.40 -2.98
C SER A 126 10.31 7.24 -3.96
N ILE A 127 9.41 6.24 -3.93
CA ILE A 127 9.44 5.14 -4.89
C ILE A 127 9.15 5.65 -6.31
N ASN A 128 8.13 6.49 -6.49
CA ASN A 128 7.81 7.07 -7.79
C ASN A 128 8.98 7.83 -8.41
N LYS A 129 9.63 8.69 -7.62
CA LYS A 129 10.82 9.42 -8.06
C LYS A 129 11.99 8.49 -8.34
N ALA A 130 12.18 7.45 -7.53
CA ALA A 130 13.22 6.45 -7.76
C ALA A 130 13.00 5.63 -9.04
N ILE A 131 11.75 5.30 -9.39
CA ILE A 131 11.40 4.66 -10.67
C ILE A 131 11.87 5.55 -11.85
N LEU A 132 11.53 6.85 -11.80
CA LEU A 132 11.85 7.82 -12.86
C LEU A 132 13.33 8.28 -12.89
N ASN A 133 14.08 8.10 -11.80
CA ASN A 133 15.47 8.52 -11.71
C ASN A 133 16.32 7.91 -12.85
N LYS A 134 17.26 8.63 -13.47
CA LYS A 134 18.10 8.05 -14.53
C LYS A 134 19.09 7.00 -14.01
N ASN A 135 19.49 7.11 -12.74
CA ASN A 135 20.47 6.22 -12.14
C ASN A 135 19.88 4.84 -11.84
N LYS A 136 20.71 3.79 -12.00
CA LYS A 136 20.34 2.41 -11.67
C LYS A 136 20.31 2.14 -10.16
N SER A 137 20.90 3.01 -9.34
CA SER A 137 20.85 2.92 -7.88
C SER A 137 21.10 4.29 -7.26
N GLY A 138 20.68 4.45 -6.01
CA GLY A 138 20.92 5.67 -5.25
C GLY A 138 20.16 5.67 -3.94
N ASP A 139 20.20 6.80 -3.26
CA ASP A 139 19.38 7.04 -2.07
C ASP A 139 17.95 7.41 -2.48
N LEU A 140 16.99 6.99 -1.67
CA LEU A 140 15.62 7.49 -1.76
C LEU A 140 15.60 8.93 -1.27
N GLU A 141 14.82 9.79 -1.94
CA GLU A 141 14.69 11.20 -1.55
C GLU A 141 14.22 11.35 -0.09
N PHE A 142 13.31 10.47 0.34
CA PHE A 142 12.94 10.28 1.73
C PHE A 142 13.00 8.80 2.10
N GLY A 143 13.40 8.51 3.34
CA GLY A 143 13.27 7.18 3.93
C GLY A 143 11.83 6.66 3.74
N SER A 144 11.71 5.48 3.14
CA SER A 144 10.43 4.87 2.80
C SER A 144 10.10 3.78 3.80
N SER A 145 9.12 4.05 4.64
CA SER A 145 8.72 3.20 5.75
C SER A 145 7.37 2.55 5.49
N PHE A 146 7.27 1.24 5.73
CA PHE A 146 6.08 0.45 5.49
C PHE A 146 5.79 -0.46 6.67
N TYR A 147 4.51 -0.57 7.01
CA TYR A 147 3.99 -1.73 7.71
C TYR A 147 3.60 -2.78 6.67
N ILE A 148 4.14 -3.98 6.82
CA ILE A 148 3.93 -5.09 5.91
C ILE A 148 3.30 -6.24 6.67
N SER A 149 2.15 -6.71 6.18
CA SER A 149 1.54 -7.94 6.66
C SER A 149 1.79 -9.09 5.70
N THR A 150 2.33 -10.19 6.21
CA THR A 150 2.35 -11.49 5.54
C THR A 150 1.79 -12.51 6.53
N ASN A 151 0.74 -13.24 6.18
CA ASN A 151 0.08 -14.21 7.07
C ASN A 151 -0.35 -13.60 8.44
N HIS A 152 -0.95 -12.40 8.41
CA HIS A 152 -1.51 -11.69 9.58
C HIS A 152 -0.51 -11.12 10.60
N SER A 153 0.81 -11.32 10.43
CA SER A 153 1.83 -10.64 11.25
C SER A 153 2.27 -9.34 10.56
N TRP A 154 2.18 -8.21 11.27
CA TRP A 154 2.63 -6.91 10.77
C TRP A 154 4.06 -6.61 11.20
N LYS A 155 4.90 -6.24 10.24
CA LYS A 155 6.29 -5.87 10.45
C LYS A 155 6.54 -4.48 9.90
N TYR A 156 7.23 -3.66 10.68
CA TYR A 156 7.71 -2.37 10.24
C TYR A 156 9.05 -2.51 9.52
N LEU A 157 9.14 -2.04 8.28
CA LEU A 157 10.36 -2.01 7.49
C LEU A 157 10.63 -0.58 6.99
N ASN A 158 11.90 -0.16 7.03
CA ASN A 158 12.32 1.15 6.55
C ASN A 158 13.47 1.02 5.55
N PHE A 159 13.31 1.65 4.39
CA PHE A 159 14.24 1.58 3.28
C PHE A 159 14.81 2.96 3.00
N THR A 160 16.12 3.04 2.76
CA THR A 160 16.80 4.31 2.48
C THR A 160 17.42 4.36 1.10
N LYS A 161 17.59 3.20 0.44
CA LYS A 161 18.23 3.08 -0.86
C LYS A 161 17.37 2.33 -1.86
N PHE A 162 17.61 2.59 -3.13
CA PHE A 162 17.00 1.86 -4.22
C PHE A 162 18.03 1.32 -5.21
N GLN A 163 17.66 0.23 -5.89
CA GLN A 163 18.35 -0.30 -7.05
C GLN A 163 17.32 -0.74 -8.09
N LYS A 164 17.49 -0.31 -9.33
CA LYS A 164 16.64 -0.66 -10.47
C LYS A 164 17.28 -1.76 -11.29
N ASN A 165 16.45 -2.69 -11.74
CA ASN A 165 16.84 -3.70 -12.71
C ASN A 165 15.66 -3.98 -13.64
N LEU A 166 15.87 -3.85 -14.96
CA LEU A 166 14.85 -4.00 -16.00
C LEU A 166 13.57 -3.25 -15.58
N ASN A 167 12.51 -4.01 -15.29
CA ASN A 167 11.17 -3.52 -14.97
C ASN A 167 10.87 -3.59 -13.47
N LYS A 168 11.88 -3.61 -12.60
CA LYS A 168 11.73 -3.70 -11.15
C LYS A 168 12.56 -2.63 -10.43
N ILE A 169 12.09 -2.25 -9.26
CA ILE A 169 12.80 -1.44 -8.28
C ILE A 169 12.93 -2.24 -6.98
N LYS A 170 14.17 -2.42 -6.50
CA LYS A 170 14.52 -3.02 -5.21
C LYS A 170 14.74 -1.89 -4.21
N LEU A 171 13.96 -1.88 -3.14
CA LEU A 171 14.18 -1.06 -1.96
C LEU A 171 15.06 -1.83 -0.98
N ILE A 172 16.15 -1.19 -0.55
CA ILE A 172 17.17 -1.80 0.30
C ILE A 172 17.06 -1.19 1.68
N TYR A 173 17.02 -2.09 2.67
CA TYR A 173 16.79 -1.74 4.06
C TYR A 173 17.98 -0.97 4.64
N SER A 174 17.68 -0.15 5.63
CA SER A 174 18.61 0.78 6.28
C SER A 174 19.91 0.10 6.76
N PRO A 175 21.09 0.75 6.63
CA PRO A 175 22.38 0.20 7.04
C PRO A 175 22.54 -0.01 8.55
N TYR A 176 21.66 0.55 9.38
CA TYR A 176 21.76 0.51 10.86
C TYR A 176 21.18 -0.75 11.51
N SER A 177 20.89 -1.80 10.74
CA SER A 177 20.30 -3.01 11.29
C SER A 177 20.85 -4.27 10.64
N ASN A 178 21.13 -5.26 11.48
CA ASN A 178 21.71 -6.55 11.09
C ASN A 178 20.77 -7.41 10.22
N LYS A 179 19.53 -6.95 9.99
CA LYS A 179 18.54 -7.65 9.16
C LYS A 179 18.59 -7.09 7.73
N LYS A 180 18.96 -7.92 6.75
CA LYS A 180 18.93 -7.51 5.34
C LYS A 180 17.56 -7.78 4.73
N TYR A 181 16.59 -6.90 4.95
CA TYR A 181 15.31 -6.96 4.23
C TYR A 181 15.41 -6.28 2.87
N TYR A 182 14.64 -6.78 1.90
CA TYR A 182 14.35 -6.00 0.70
C TYR A 182 12.91 -6.17 0.26
N ILE A 183 12.40 -5.15 -0.43
CA ILE A 183 11.20 -5.23 -1.23
C ILE A 183 11.61 -5.00 -2.68
N LYS A 184 11.18 -5.87 -3.60
CA LYS A 184 11.21 -5.59 -5.03
C LYS A 184 9.79 -5.36 -5.50
N MET A 185 9.54 -4.27 -6.20
CA MET A 185 8.27 -3.98 -6.85
C MET A 185 8.50 -3.91 -8.36
N SER A 186 7.55 -4.37 -9.17
CA SER A 186 7.55 -4.05 -10.59
C SER A 186 7.32 -2.56 -10.79
N GLN A 187 8.01 -1.95 -11.76
CA GLN A 187 7.83 -0.55 -12.12
C GLN A 187 6.43 -0.26 -12.68
N ASN A 188 5.67 -1.28 -13.12
CA ASN A 188 4.25 -1.18 -13.50
C ASN A 188 3.33 -0.67 -12.36
N ILE A 189 3.83 -0.56 -11.13
CA ILE A 189 3.11 0.06 -10.01
C ILE A 189 3.06 1.59 -10.11
N TYR A 190 3.86 2.19 -11.00
CA TYR A 190 4.04 3.63 -11.15
C TYR A 190 2.73 4.42 -11.23
N ASP A 191 1.81 4.04 -12.12
CA ASP A 191 0.54 4.77 -12.29
C ASP A 191 -0.33 4.68 -11.02
N THR A 192 -0.31 3.52 -10.36
CA THR A 192 -0.99 3.35 -9.08
C THR A 192 -0.38 4.29 -8.03
N LEU A 193 0.94 4.33 -7.93
CA LEU A 193 1.61 5.23 -7.00
C LEU A 193 1.30 6.70 -7.33
N GLN A 194 1.27 7.10 -8.61
CA GLN A 194 0.93 8.47 -9.01
C GLN A 194 -0.47 8.89 -8.52
N ILE A 195 -1.44 7.98 -8.58
CA ILE A 195 -2.79 8.21 -8.04
C ILE A 195 -2.71 8.40 -6.52
N LEU A 196 -1.98 7.53 -5.82
CA LEU A 196 -1.91 7.53 -4.36
C LEU A 196 -1.09 8.70 -3.78
N THR A 197 -0.13 9.24 -4.53
CA THR A 197 0.71 10.38 -4.12
C THR A 197 0.14 11.75 -4.48
N ASN A 198 -1.05 11.80 -5.08
CA ASN A 198 -1.70 13.04 -5.47
C ASN A 198 -3.12 13.07 -4.91
N ALA A 199 -3.41 14.04 -4.04
CA ALA A 199 -4.70 14.13 -3.38
C ALA A 199 -5.87 14.25 -4.37
N THR A 200 -5.75 15.08 -5.41
CA THR A 200 -6.79 15.24 -6.44
C THR A 200 -7.06 13.93 -7.19
N ARG A 201 -6.01 13.25 -7.64
CA ARG A 201 -6.15 11.96 -8.35
C ARG A 201 -6.69 10.86 -7.43
N LEU A 202 -6.27 10.83 -6.17
CA LEU A 202 -6.82 9.89 -5.19
C LEU A 202 -8.32 10.15 -4.95
N LYS A 203 -8.72 11.42 -4.87
CA LYS A 203 -10.12 11.82 -4.73
C LYS A 203 -10.97 11.33 -5.91
N GLU A 204 -10.47 11.47 -7.14
CA GLU A 204 -11.13 10.97 -8.36
C GLU A 204 -11.16 9.44 -8.45
N PHE A 205 -10.11 8.77 -8.00
CA PHE A 205 -10.04 7.31 -7.94
C PHE A 205 -11.12 6.70 -7.04
N ILE A 206 -11.49 7.39 -5.96
CA ILE A 206 -12.55 6.95 -5.04
C ILE A 206 -13.91 7.09 -5.76
N LYS A 207 -14.58 5.96 -6.00
CA LYS A 207 -15.88 5.88 -6.67
C LYS A 207 -17.08 6.04 -5.74
#